data_AF-A0A355B433-F1
#
_entry.id   AF-A0A355B433-F1
#
_cell.length_a   1.000
_cell.length_b   1.000
_cell.length_c   1.000
_cell.angle_alpha   90.00
_cell.angle_beta   90.00
_cell.angle_gamma   90.00
#
_symmetry.space_group_name_H-M   'P 1'
#
loop_
_entity.id
_entity.type
_entity.pdbx_description
1 polymer ?
#
loop_
_entity_poly.entity_id
_entity_poly.type
_entity_poly.pdbx_seq_one_letter_code
_entity_poly.pdbx_strand_id
1 'polypeptide(L)' 'LIVCEDGARSALSAAALAGEGYANAAFIEGGKRAWREAGLPLEEGEEGFEGPVLDVALKPYDIGPQAMQDYLDWEEKLGK' A
#
# COMPACT_ATOMS: atom_id res chain seq x y z
N LEU A 1 -1.04 -16.32 -1.12
CA LEU A 1 0.02 -15.74 -1.97
C LEU A 1 0.11 -14.26 -1.65
N ILE A 2 1.29 -13.74 -1.34
CA ILE A 2 1.55 -12.34 -1.00
C ILE A 2 2.53 -11.77 -2.02
N VAL A 3 2.25 -10.58 -2.53
CA VAL A 3 3.03 -9.98 -3.61
C VAL A 3 3.28 -8.49 -3.31
N CYS A 4 4.48 -8.02 -3.63
CA CYS A 4 4.91 -6.63 -3.60
C CYS A 4 5.80 -6.40 -4.82
N GLU A 5 6.37 -5.20 -4.97
CA GLU A 5 7.11 -4.88 -6.20
C GLU A 5 8.32 -5.80 -6.45
N ASP A 6 9.13 -6.08 -5.43
CA ASP A 6 10.43 -6.76 -5.56
C ASP A 6 10.59 -8.04 -4.72
N GLY A 7 9.59 -8.38 -3.92
CA GLY A 7 9.58 -9.57 -3.06
C GLY A 7 10.02 -9.32 -1.61
N ALA A 8 10.68 -8.21 -1.29
CA ALA A 8 11.25 -7.98 0.05
C ALA A 8 10.17 -7.92 1.15
N ARG A 9 9.13 -7.10 0.93
CA ARG A 9 8.01 -6.98 1.87
C ARG A 9 7.18 -8.26 1.95
N SER A 10 6.96 -8.90 0.80
CA SER A 10 6.17 -10.13 0.73
C SER A 10 6.83 -11.30 1.44
N ALA A 11 8.15 -11.40 1.42
CA ALA A 11 8.88 -12.42 2.18
C ALA A 11 8.66 -12.26 3.69
N LEU A 12 8.76 -11.02 4.20
CA LEU A 12 8.49 -10.72 5.61
C LEU A 12 7.04 -11.02 5.99
N SER A 13 6.08 -10.60 5.17
CA SER A 13 4.66 -10.86 5.40
C SER A 13 4.32 -12.35 5.33
N ALA A 14 4.89 -13.11 4.40
CA ALA A 14 4.69 -14.55 4.30
C ALA A 14 5.24 -15.28 5.53
N ALA A 15 6.42 -14.87 6.03
CA ALA A 15 6.98 -15.41 7.27
C ALA A 15 6.12 -15.08 8.49
N ALA A 16 5.61 -13.85 8.60
CA ALA A 16 4.69 -13.46 9.67
C ALA A 16 3.40 -14.31 9.65
N LEU A 17 2.77 -14.46 8.47
CA LEU A 17 1.57 -15.28 8.31
C LEU A 17 1.82 -16.76 8.61
N ALA A 18 2.98 -17.29 8.21
CA ALA A 18 3.36 -18.66 8.58
C ALA A 18 3.47 -18.82 10.11
N GLY A 19 3.99 -17.82 10.81
CA GLY A 19 4.04 -17.77 12.28
C GLY A 19 2.65 -17.78 12.95
N GLU A 20 1.65 -17.18 12.30
CA GLU A 20 0.24 -17.20 12.73
C GLU A 20 -0.52 -18.48 12.32
N GLY A 21 0.16 -19.47 11.73
CA GLY A 21 -0.43 -20.76 11.37
C GLY A 21 -0.99 -20.85 9.94
N TYR A 22 -0.82 -19.82 9.11
CA TYR A 22 -1.13 -19.88 7.69
C TYR A 22 -0.06 -20.69 6.94
N ALA A 23 -0.15 -22.01 7.01
CA ALA A 23 0.85 -22.94 6.48
C ALA A 23 1.14 -22.79 4.97
N ASN A 24 0.18 -22.24 4.22
CA ASN A 24 0.29 -22.01 2.77
C ASN A 24 0.64 -20.56 2.42
N ALA A 25 1.15 -19.76 3.37
CA ALA A 25 1.68 -18.43 3.08
C ALA A 25 2.91 -18.55 2.18
N ALA A 26 2.85 -17.91 1.01
CA ALA A 26 3.89 -17.96 -0.02
C ALA A 26 4.02 -16.61 -0.70
N PHE A 27 5.18 -16.32 -1.28
CA PHE A 27 5.46 -15.09 -2.03
C PHE A 27 6.16 -15.41 -3.35
N ILE A 28 6.16 -14.43 -4.28
CA ILE A 28 6.89 -14.52 -5.55
C ILE A 28 8.29 -13.94 -5.35
N GLU A 29 9.33 -14.74 -5.58
CA GLU A 29 10.71 -14.25 -5.58
C GLU A 29 10.88 -13.18 -6.67
N GLY A 30 11.46 -12.03 -6.31
CA GLY A 30 11.57 -10.88 -7.21
C GLY A 30 10.27 -10.09 -7.43
N GLY A 31 9.15 -10.50 -6.82
CA GLY A 31 7.89 -9.77 -6.77
C GLY A 31 7.20 -9.57 -8.13
N LYS A 32 6.35 -8.53 -8.21
CA LYS A 32 5.67 -8.13 -9.45
C LYS A 32 6.66 -7.80 -10.56
N ARG A 33 7.85 -7.32 -10.23
CA ARG A 33 8.89 -7.03 -11.21
C ARG A 33 9.37 -8.28 -11.94
N ALA A 34 9.70 -9.35 -11.22
CA ALA A 34 10.08 -10.61 -11.85
C ALA A 34 8.95 -11.21 -12.70
N TRP A 35 7.70 -11.08 -12.23
CA TRP A 35 6.52 -11.47 -13.01
C TRP A 35 6.42 -10.71 -14.34
N ARG A 36 6.62 -9.38 -14.30
CA ARG A 36 6.64 -8.51 -15.48
C ARG A 36 7.79 -8.86 -16.43
N GLU A 37 9.00 -9.10 -15.90
CA GLU A 37 10.18 -9.49 -16.67
C GLU A 37 10.02 -10.86 -17.34
N ALA A 38 9.22 -11.76 -16.75
CA ALA A 38 8.82 -13.03 -17.36
C ALA A 38 7.78 -12.88 -18.49
N GLY A 39 7.32 -11.67 -18.80
CA GLY A 39 6.35 -11.39 -19.86
C GLY A 39 4.92 -11.81 -19.52
N LEU A 40 4.62 -11.99 -18.24
CA LEU A 40 3.29 -12.37 -17.78
C LEU A 40 2.37 -11.13 -17.66
N PRO A 41 1.04 -11.30 -17.83
CA PRO A 41 0.11 -10.18 -17.84
C PRO A 41 0.01 -9.49 -16.48
N LEU A 42 -0.22 -8.18 -16.50
CA LEU A 42 -0.55 -7.35 -15.36
C LEU A 42 -1.81 -6.54 -15.66
N GLU A 43 -2.62 -6.35 -14.63
CA GLU A 43 -3.74 -5.40 -14.65
C GLU A 43 -3.26 -4.06 -14.07
N GLU A 44 -3.85 -2.97 -14.55
CA GLU A 44 -3.56 -1.60 -14.12
C GLU A 44 -4.84 -0.94 -13.60
N GLY A 45 -4.68 0.08 -12.75
CA GLY A 45 -5.78 0.84 -12.17
C GLY A 45 -6.15 0.41 -10.75
N GLU A 46 -7.28 0.92 -10.29
CA GLU A 46 -7.81 0.73 -8.93
C GLU A 46 -8.98 -0.26 -8.90
N GLU A 47 -9.10 -1.09 -9.93
CA GLU A 47 -10.11 -2.15 -9.96
C GLU A 47 -9.82 -3.18 -8.86
N GLY A 48 -10.85 -3.57 -8.11
CA GLY A 48 -10.74 -4.56 -7.03
C GLY A 48 -10.31 -4.03 -5.66
N PHE A 49 -10.06 -2.72 -5.51
CA PHE A 49 -9.81 -2.13 -4.18
C PHE A 49 -11.13 -1.99 -3.40
N GLU A 50 -11.19 -2.57 -2.21
CA GLU A 50 -12.32 -2.41 -1.28
C GLU A 50 -12.16 -1.12 -0.46
N GLY A 51 -12.50 0.02 -1.05
CA GLY A 51 -12.59 1.31 -0.36
C GLY A 51 -11.53 2.34 -0.76
N PRO A 52 -11.51 3.50 -0.06
CA PRO A 52 -10.57 4.57 -0.37
C PRO A 52 -9.13 4.19 0.00
N VAL A 53 -8.16 4.87 -0.62
CA VAL A 53 -6.75 4.80 -0.25
C VAL A 53 -6.58 5.31 1.20
N LEU A 54 -6.10 4.46 2.11
CA LEU A 54 -5.91 4.78 3.53
C LEU A 54 -4.45 4.74 4.00
N ASP A 55 -3.55 4.19 3.18
CA ASP A 55 -2.13 4.05 3.47
C ASP A 55 -1.28 5.24 2.98
N VAL A 56 -1.92 6.25 2.38
CA VAL A 56 -1.30 7.49 1.92
C VAL A 56 -1.95 8.68 2.61
N ALA A 57 -1.18 9.40 3.42
CA ALA A 57 -1.59 10.68 3.99
C ALA A 57 -1.38 11.78 2.93
N LEU A 58 -2.44 12.07 2.16
CA LEU A 58 -2.45 13.14 1.17
C LEU A 58 -2.15 14.48 1.85
N LYS A 59 -1.30 15.29 1.22
CA LYS A 59 -1.02 16.62 1.74
C LYS A 59 -2.21 17.53 1.47
N PRO A 60 -2.56 18.45 2.39
CA PRO A 60 -3.72 19.33 2.19
C PRO A 60 -3.71 20.10 0.87
N TYR A 61 -2.53 20.51 0.39
CA TYR A 61 -2.37 21.20 -0.90
C TYR A 61 -2.54 20.29 -2.13
N ASP A 62 -2.42 18.96 -1.98
CA ASP A 62 -2.73 17.99 -3.03
C ASP A 62 -4.25 17.74 -3.14
N ILE A 63 -5.01 18.06 -2.07
CA ILE A 63 -6.46 17.87 -1.98
C ILE A 63 -7.20 19.13 -2.46
N GLY A 64 -6.81 20.30 -1.95
CA GLY A 64 -7.35 21.59 -2.40
C GLY A 64 -7.37 22.69 -1.33
N PRO A 65 -7.80 23.91 -1.71
CA PRO A 65 -7.74 25.09 -0.85
C PRO A 65 -8.47 24.93 0.49
N GLN A 66 -9.62 24.25 0.50
CA GLN A 66 -10.39 24.03 1.73
C GLN A 66 -9.64 23.10 2.70
N ALA A 67 -9.08 22.00 2.21
CA ALA A 67 -8.31 21.08 3.04
C ALA A 67 -7.09 21.78 3.65
N MET A 68 -6.47 22.72 2.93
CA MET A 68 -5.38 23.55 3.46
C MET A 68 -5.85 24.45 4.60
N GLN A 69 -7.02 25.10 4.48
CA GLN A 69 -7.59 25.89 5.57
C GLN A 69 -7.95 25.01 6.77
N ASP A 70 -8.60 23.86 6.55
CA ASP A 70 -8.98 22.92 7.61
C ASP A 70 -7.74 22.42 8.38
N TYR A 71 -6.64 22.20 7.68
CA TYR A 71 -5.37 21.81 8.28
C TYR A 71 -4.77 22.92 9.15
N LEU A 72 -4.76 24.18 8.67
CA LEU A 72 -4.28 25.32 9.45
C LEU A 72 -5.14 25.54 10.70
N ASP A 73 -6.46 25.47 10.57
CA ASP A 73 -7.39 25.57 11.70
C ASP A 73 -7.15 24.47 12.76
N TRP A 74 -6.79 23.26 12.31
CA TRP A 74 -6.39 22.17 13.20
C TRP A 74 -5.07 22.45 13.91
N GLU A 75 -4.05 22.94 13.20
CA GLU A 75 -2.75 23.30 13.79
C GLU A 75 -2.89 24.42 14.84
N GLU A 76 -3.69 25.46 14.59
CA GLU A 76 -3.94 26.55 15.54
C GLU A 76 -4.66 26.09 16.81
N LYS A 77 -5.57 25.11 16.69
CA LYS A 77 -6.27 24.52 17.84
C LYS A 77 -5.38 23.61 18.68
N LEU A 78 -4.45 22.89 18.05
CA LEU A 78 -3.47 22.05 18.74
C LEU A 78 -2.35 22.84 19.42
N GLY A 79 -2.04 24.03 18.93
CA GLY A 79 -1.04 24.94 19.52
C GLY A 79 -1.48 25.66 20.79
N LYS A 80 -2.68 25.36 21.31
CA LYS A 80 -3.22 25.84 22.60
C LYS A 80 -3.46 24.67 23.56
#